data_AF-A0A967BP52-F1
#
_entry.id   AF-A0A967BP52-F1
#
_cell.length_a   1.000
_cell.length_b   1.000
_cell.length_c   1.000
_cell.angle_alpha   90.00
_cell.angle_beta   90.00
_cell.angle_gamma   90.00
#
_symmetry.space_group_name_H-M   'P 1'
#
loop_
_entity.id
_entity.type
_entity.pdbx_description
1 polymer ?
#
loop_
_entity_poly.entity_id
_entity_poly.type
_entity_poly.pdbx_seq_one_letter_code
_entity_poly.pdbx_strand_id
1 'polypeptide(L)' 'YKVRVLNEQEGTQAKVRVLIESSDGENTWSTVGVSANIIEASWQALRDSLNYKLLQTRDKVLTT' A
#
# COMPACT_ATOMS: atom_id res chain seq x y z
N TYR A 1 7.93 5.58 -2.17
CA TYR A 1 7.41 5.61 -0.78
C TYR A 1 7.01 7.04 -0.43
N LYS A 2 5.75 7.29 -0.09
CA LYS A 2 5.24 8.63 0.21
C LYS A 2 4.31 8.59 1.41
N VAL A 3 4.58 9.43 2.41
CA VAL A 3 3.78 9.49 3.64
C VAL A 3 3.01 10.80 3.67
N ARG A 4 1.76 10.75 4.13
CA ARG A 4 0.92 11.92 4.40
C ARG A 4 0.20 11.73 5.73
N VAL A 5 0.22 12.76 6.57
CA VAL A 5 -0.64 12.82 7.74
C VAL A 5 -2.02 13.32 7.30
N LEU A 6 -3.06 12.62 7.73
CA LEU A 6 -4.46 12.95 7.51
C LEU A 6 -5.03 13.52 8.81
N ASN A 7 -5.84 14.56 8.68
CA ASN A 7 -6.51 15.28 9.78
C ASN A 7 -5.53 15.81 10.84
N GLU A 8 -4.82 16.88 10.49
CA GLU A 8 -3.98 17.62 11.44
C GLU A 8 -4.81 18.36 12.53
N GLN A 9 -6.13 18.50 12.32
CA GLN A 9 -7.04 19.27 13.17
C GLN A 9 -7.65 18.49 14.34
N GLU A 10 -7.55 17.15 14.38
CA GLU A 10 -8.17 16.29 15.42
C GLU A 10 -7.23 15.94 16.60
N GLY A 11 -6.12 16.64 16.79
CA GLY A 11 -5.21 16.40 17.92
C GLY A 11 -4.60 14.98 17.91
N THR A 12 -4.86 14.17 18.95
CA THR A 12 -4.27 12.83 19.18
C THR A 12 -4.76 11.72 18.25
N GLN A 13 -5.72 11.97 17.35
CA GLN A 13 -6.26 10.96 16.42
C GLN A 13 -5.77 11.09 14.97
N ALA A 14 -4.70 11.85 14.74
CA ALA A 14 -4.12 12.01 13.41
C ALA A 14 -3.79 10.63 12.80
N LYS A 15 -4.28 10.39 11.57
CA LYS A 15 -4.04 9.14 10.83
C LYS A 15 -2.89 9.34 9.87
N VAL A 16 -2.04 8.33 9.72
CA VAL A 16 -0.97 8.31 8.72
C VAL A 16 -1.43 7.51 7.52
N ARG A 17 -1.32 8.11 6.34
CA ARG A 17 -1.47 7.44 5.04
C ARG A 17 -0.10 7.21 4.42
N VAL A 18 0.21 5.96 4.12
CA VAL A 18 1.44 5.55 3.44
C VAL A 18 1.08 5.04 2.05
N LEU A 19 1.71 5.60 1.02
CA LEU A 19 1.64 5.15 -0.36
C LEU A 19 2.95 4.47 -0.74
N ILE A 20 2.84 3.23 -1.20
CA ILE A 20 3.95 2.45 -1.73
C ILE A 20 3.69 2.21 -3.21
N GLU A 21 4.61 2.69 -4.03
CA GLU A 21 4.70 2.33 -5.44
C GLU A 21 5.66 1.15 -5.57
N SER A 22 5.26 0.15 -6.35
CA SER A 22 6.00 -1.09 -6.57
C SER A 22 6.01 -1.39 -8.07
N SER A 23 7.09 -2.02 -8.53
CA SER A 23 7.23 -2.43 -9.93
C SER A 23 7.95 -3.78 -9.99
N ASP A 24 7.58 -4.60 -10.97
CA ASP A 24 8.27 -5.85 -11.32
C ASP A 24 9.18 -5.68 -12.55
N GLY A 25 9.38 -4.45 -13.02
CA GLY A 25 10.13 -4.13 -14.24
C GLY A 25 9.27 -4.03 -15.50
N GLU A 26 8.08 -4.62 -15.53
CA GLU A 26 7.13 -4.54 -16.66
C GLU A 26 5.90 -3.69 -16.34
N ASN A 27 5.38 -3.85 -15.13
CA ASN A 27 4.19 -3.18 -14.63
C ASN A 27 4.55 -2.41 -13.35
N THR A 28 3.85 -1.30 -13.15
CA THR A 28 3.95 -0.50 -11.93
C THR A 28 2.57 -0.41 -11.30
N TRP A 29 2.51 -0.64 -10.00
CA TRP A 29 1.28 -0.49 -9.22
C TRP A 29 1.56 0.27 -7.94
N SER A 30 0.50 0.87 -7.39
CA SER A 30 0.56 1.61 -6.15
C SER A 30 -0.44 1.05 -5.16
N THR A 31 -0.05 1.02 -3.90
CA THR A 31 -0.87 0.57 -2.77
C THR A 31 -0.83 1.61 -1.67
N VAL A 32 -1.90 1.63 -0.87
CA VAL A 32 -2.09 2.62 0.18
C VAL A 32 -2.49 1.92 1.47
N GLY A 33 -1.79 2.21 2.55
CA GLY A 33 -2.14 1.81 3.91
C GLY A 33 -2.47 3.04 4.76
N VAL A 34 -3.43 2.91 5.68
CA VAL A 34 -3.88 4.00 6.54
C VAL A 34 -4.05 3.49 7.96
N SER A 35 -3.25 4.02 8.89
CA SER A 35 -3.33 3.70 10.32
C SER A 35 -2.87 4.90 11.15
N ALA A 36 -3.27 4.97 12.42
CA ALA A 36 -2.71 5.93 13.37
C ALA A 36 -1.21 5.70 13.60
N ASN A 37 -0.71 4.49 13.36
CA ASN A 37 0.71 4.14 13.45
C ASN A 37 1.34 4.01 12.05
N ILE A 38 2.46 4.70 11.82
CA ILE A 38 3.21 4.65 10.57
C ILE A 38 3.71 3.24 10.21
N ILE A 39 4.10 2.43 11.19
CA ILE A 39 4.58 1.06 10.98
C ILE A 39 3.44 0.19 10.46
N GLU A 40 2.26 0.31 11.07
CA GLU A 40 1.09 -0.48 10.67
C GLU A 40 0.55 -0.04 9.31
N ALA A 41 0.50 1.28 9.04
CA ALA A 41 0.15 1.80 7.72
C ALA A 41 1.13 1.29 6.64
N SER A 42 2.42 1.20 6.97
CA SER A 42 3.44 0.68 6.05
C SER A 42 3.29 -0.83 5.82
N TRP A 43 3.02 -1.60 6.87
CA TRP A 43 2.76 -3.04 6.78
C TRP A 43 1.55 -3.35 5.91
N GLN A 44 0.44 -2.61 6.10
CA GLN A 44 -0.76 -2.76 5.28
C GLN A 44 -0.45 -2.50 3.80
N ALA A 45 0.16 -1.36 3.47
CA ALA A 45 0.51 -1.03 2.09
C ALA A 45 1.43 -2.08 1.45
N LEU A 46 2.44 -2.56 2.18
CA LEU A 46 3.38 -3.55 1.67
C LEU A 46 2.72 -4.91 1.43
N ARG A 47 1.94 -5.39 2.42
CA ARG A 47 1.19 -6.65 2.31
C ARG A 47 0.24 -6.62 1.12
N ASP A 48 -0.48 -5.51 0.94
CA ASP A 48 -1.42 -5.36 -0.17
C ASP A 48 -0.69 -5.31 -1.51
N SER A 49 0.49 -4.69 -1.58
CA SER A 49 1.34 -4.67 -2.78
C SER A 49 1.75 -6.09 -3.21
N LEU A 50 2.18 -6.90 -2.26
CA LEU A 50 2.57 -8.30 -2.52
C LEU A 50 1.37 -9.14 -2.93
N ASN A 51 0.25 -9.02 -2.21
CA ASN A 51 -0.98 -9.75 -2.54
C ASN A 51 -1.49 -9.40 -3.94
N TYR A 52 -1.51 -8.11 -4.28
CA TYR A 52 -1.90 -7.64 -5.61
C TYR A 52 -1.05 -8.29 -6.69
N LYS A 53 0.27 -8.31 -6.51
CA LYS A 53 1.17 -8.94 -7.49
C LYS A 53 0.95 -10.44 -7.62
N LEU A 54 0.82 -11.14 -6.49
CA LEU A 54 0.59 -12.59 -6.49
C LEU A 54 -0.73 -12.97 -7.17
N LEU A 55 -1.80 -12.21 -6.92
CA LEU A 55 -3.09 -12.40 -7.59
C LEU A 55 -2.96 -12.20 -9.10
N GLN A 56 -2.30 -11.12 -9.52
CA GLN A 56 -2.11 -10.80 -10.94
C GLN A 56 -1.26 -11.86 -11.66
N THR A 57 -0.23 -12.39 -11.00
CA THR A 57 0.58 -13.51 -11.53
C THR A 57 -0.25 -14.77 -11.67
N ARG A 58 -1.12 -15.09 -10.69
CA ARG A 58 -1.97 -16.27 -10.73
C ARG A 58 -2.98 -16.21 -11.87
N ASP A 59 -3.59 -15.06 -12.11
CA ASP A 59 -4.57 -14.89 -13.19
C ASP A 59 -3.93 -15.03 -14.58
N LYS A 60 -2.69 -14.56 -14.76
CA LYS A 60 -1.93 -14.78 -16.01
C LYS A 60 -1.73 -16.28 -16.30
N VAL A 61 -1.44 -17.09 -15.28
CA VAL A 61 -1.19 -18.54 -15.43
C VAL A 61 -2.46 -19.31 -15.79
N LEU A 62 -3.65 -18.88 -15.33
CA LEU A 62 -4.91 -19.56 -15.59
C LEU A 62 -5.51 -19.26 -16.98
N THR A 63 -5.00 -18.23 -17.67
CA THR A 63 -5.52 -17.78 -18.96
C THR A 63 -4.62 -18.23 -20.14
N THR A 64 -3.55 -18.99 -19.86
CA THR A 64 -2.61 -19.54 -20.85
C THR A 64 -2.78 -21.05 -20.96
#